data_AF-A0A101XZV3-F1
#
_entry.id   AF-A0A101XZV3-F1
#
_cell.length_a   1.000
_cell.length_b   1.000
_cell.length_c   1.000
_cell.angle_alpha   90.00
_cell.angle_beta   90.00
_cell.angle_gamma   90.00
#
_symmetry.space_group_name_H-M   'P 1'
#
loop_
_entity.id
_entity.type
_entity.pdbx_description
1 polymer ?
#
loop_
_entity_poly.entity_id
_entity_poly.type
_entity_poly.pdbx_seq_one_letter_code
_entity_poly.pdbx_strand_id
1 'polypeptide(L)'
;MSNHKVPLESLLGDLPEHGPGPVEAVLLKQEIYDGFRMESLLLELNGLEKVPATLVKPLVGDGPFPLVLFNHSHGGNYTNGRKELLNSSTYLQSPSFAKTLTAMGYAVCCIDMWGFNERGGKAESELVKEMLWTGKVLWGMMLYDSRRALDYLCCRDDIDAERIGTIGMSMGGLMAWWLAALDERVKVTVDICGQVDAQTLIDKRGLDHHGFYSYVPGLLKHYTTLEIQQRIVPRPRMSLNGRSDRMCPAEGVRLLDEGLSAAYEAAGKPENWRNVTATGGHMETLEMRVAWQAFLAEHL
;
A
#
# COMPACT_ATOMS: atom_id res chain seq x y z
N MET A 1 -21.26 27.37 -11.72
CA MET A 1 -20.43 27.58 -10.51
C MET A 1 -19.15 26.81 -10.72
N SER A 2 -18.00 27.47 -10.73
CA SER A 2 -16.70 26.81 -10.92
C SER A 2 -16.52 25.79 -9.79
N ASN A 3 -16.58 24.50 -10.13
CA ASN A 3 -16.47 23.40 -9.17
C ASN A 3 -14.98 23.18 -8.88
N HIS A 4 -14.35 24.11 -8.17
CA HIS A 4 -12.95 23.95 -7.76
C HIS A 4 -12.88 22.77 -6.77
N LYS A 5 -12.46 21.61 -7.26
CA LYS A 5 -12.10 20.48 -6.41
C LYS A 5 -10.92 20.91 -5.53
N VAL A 6 -11.03 20.67 -4.23
CA VAL A 6 -9.91 20.86 -3.30
C VAL A 6 -8.81 19.83 -3.61
N PRO A 7 -7.53 20.09 -3.30
CA PRO A 7 -6.47 19.10 -3.42
C PRO A 7 -6.80 17.81 -2.65
N LEU A 8 -6.45 16.64 -3.19
CA LEU A 8 -6.77 15.34 -2.57
C LEU A 8 -6.09 15.23 -1.19
N GLU A 9 -4.87 15.72 -1.11
CA GLU A 9 -4.03 15.76 0.07
C GLU A 9 -4.68 16.56 1.21
N SER A 10 -5.41 17.64 0.88
CA SER A 10 -6.11 18.45 1.90
C SER A 10 -7.30 17.73 2.54
N LEU A 11 -7.76 16.61 1.97
CA LEU A 11 -8.82 15.79 2.55
C LEU A 11 -8.27 14.76 3.55
N LEU A 12 -6.95 14.54 3.57
CA LEU A 12 -6.28 13.57 4.44
C LEU A 12 -6.06 14.08 5.88
N GLY A 13 -6.71 15.19 6.23
CA GLY A 13 -6.63 15.83 7.54
C GLY A 13 -5.33 16.61 7.76
N ASP A 14 -5.17 17.10 8.99
CA ASP A 14 -4.01 17.89 9.41
C ASP A 14 -2.77 17.00 9.57
N LEU A 15 -2.05 16.81 8.46
CA LEU A 15 -0.78 16.09 8.41
C LEU A 15 0.34 16.91 9.09
N PRO A 16 1.37 16.28 9.66
CA PRO A 16 2.48 16.99 10.29
C PRO A 16 3.14 18.02 9.35
N GLU A 17 3.35 19.25 9.82
CA GLU A 17 3.93 20.36 9.03
C GLU A 17 5.39 20.13 8.63
N HIS A 18 6.11 19.26 9.35
CA HIS A 18 7.52 18.96 9.09
C HIS A 18 7.70 17.97 7.94
N GLY A 19 7.49 18.43 6.70
CA GLY A 19 8.14 17.86 5.52
C GLY A 19 9.62 18.28 5.43
N PRO A 20 10.32 17.94 4.33
CA PRO A 20 11.24 16.81 4.13
C PRO A 20 12.60 16.95 4.86
N GLY A 21 12.61 17.14 6.18
CA GLY A 21 13.85 16.93 6.95
C GLY A 21 14.36 15.49 6.82
N PRO A 22 15.67 15.23 7.00
CA PRO A 22 16.20 13.86 6.98
C PRO A 22 15.41 13.00 7.96
N VAL A 23 14.93 11.84 7.51
CA VAL A 23 14.30 10.87 8.39
C VAL A 23 15.37 10.28 9.28
N GLU A 24 15.25 10.47 10.59
CA GLU A 24 16.10 9.77 11.54
C GLU A 24 15.72 8.29 11.58
N ALA A 25 16.74 7.43 11.50
CA ALA A 25 16.57 5.99 11.52
C ALA A 25 17.55 5.36 12.50
N VAL A 26 17.03 4.53 13.39
CA VAL A 26 17.84 3.72 14.32
C VAL A 26 17.82 2.27 13.84
N LEU A 27 19.00 1.74 13.50
CA LEU A 27 19.17 0.31 13.27
C LEU A 27 19.19 -0.42 14.61
N LEU A 28 18.17 -1.24 14.85
CA LEU A 28 18.05 -2.05 16.07
C LEU A 28 18.78 -3.38 15.94
N LYS A 29 18.66 -4.02 14.78
CA LYS A 29 19.22 -5.34 14.52
C LYS A 29 19.49 -5.54 13.03
N GLN A 30 20.58 -6.23 12.71
CA GLN A 30 20.86 -6.74 11.38
C GLN A 30 21.22 -8.23 11.47
N GLU A 31 20.63 -9.05 10.62
CA GLU A 31 20.88 -10.50 10.60
C GLU A 31 20.65 -11.11 9.20
N ILE A 32 21.13 -12.33 9.00
CA ILE A 32 20.71 -13.17 7.87
C ILE A 32 19.55 -14.02 8.37
N TYR A 33 18.40 -13.93 7.70
CA TYR A 33 17.19 -14.66 8.05
C TYR A 33 16.57 -15.26 6.79
N ASP A 34 16.28 -16.58 6.83
CA ASP A 34 15.61 -17.33 5.76
C ASP A 34 16.15 -17.05 4.32
N GLY A 35 17.48 -16.86 4.21
CA GLY A 35 18.16 -16.65 2.92
C GLY A 35 18.21 -15.21 2.41
N PHE A 36 17.87 -14.21 3.22
CA PHE A 36 18.01 -12.78 2.90
C PHE A 36 18.67 -12.00 4.04
N ARG A 37 19.19 -10.80 3.74
CA ARG A 37 19.69 -9.86 4.76
C ARG A 37 18.49 -9.10 5.32
N MET A 38 18.35 -9.01 6.63
CA MET A 38 17.24 -8.32 7.30
C MET A 38 17.76 -7.26 8.25
N GLU A 39 17.17 -6.07 8.18
CA GLU A 39 17.35 -4.96 9.11
C GLU A 39 16.02 -4.68 9.83
N SER A 40 16.07 -4.60 11.16
CA SER A 40 15.00 -4.05 11.99
C SER A 40 15.33 -2.61 12.33
N LEU A 41 14.46 -1.70 11.92
CA LEU A 41 14.65 -0.26 12.01
C LEU A 41 13.55 0.37 12.88
N LEU A 42 13.87 1.55 13.40
CA LEU A 42 12.93 2.42 14.08
C LEU A 42 13.07 3.83 13.48
N LEU A 43 12.01 4.33 12.84
CA LEU A 43 12.02 5.54 12.01
C LEU A 43 11.23 6.69 12.65
N GLU A 44 11.75 7.91 12.59
CA GLU A 44 11.03 9.12 12.98
C GLU A 44 10.31 9.71 11.76
N LEU A 45 9.06 9.30 11.55
CA LEU A 45 8.30 9.66 10.33
C LEU A 45 7.37 10.86 10.56
N ASN A 46 6.58 10.83 11.63
CA ASN A 46 5.44 11.73 11.85
C ASN A 46 5.61 12.70 13.02
N GLY A 47 6.68 12.57 13.81
CA GLY A 47 6.93 13.41 14.99
C GLY A 47 5.98 13.18 16.17
N LEU A 48 5.14 12.15 16.11
CA LEU A 48 4.22 11.74 17.18
C LEU A 48 4.68 10.45 17.85
N GLU A 49 5.16 9.50 17.06
CA GLU A 49 5.74 8.25 17.54
C GLU A 49 6.79 7.70 16.56
N LYS A 50 7.70 6.89 17.11
CA LYS A 50 8.66 6.13 16.32
C LYS A 50 7.95 4.98 15.60
N VAL A 51 8.23 4.83 14.31
CA VAL A 51 7.59 3.85 13.44
C VAL A 51 8.53 2.66 13.22
N PRO A 52 8.15 1.46 13.70
CA PRO A 52 8.94 0.25 13.48
C PRO A 52 8.89 -0.16 11.98
N ALA A 53 10.05 -0.39 11.37
CA ALA A 53 10.18 -0.88 10.00
C ALA A 53 11.06 -2.13 9.88
N THR A 54 10.76 -3.00 8.90
CA THR A 54 11.58 -4.14 8.50
C THR A 54 12.03 -3.92 7.07
N LEU A 55 13.34 -3.89 6.83
CA LEU A 55 13.94 -3.84 5.50
C LEU A 55 14.66 -5.16 5.22
N VAL A 56 14.25 -5.88 4.18
CA VAL A 56 14.93 -7.09 3.71
C VAL A 56 15.59 -6.84 2.36
N LYS A 57 16.75 -7.45 2.13
CA LYS A 57 17.54 -7.30 0.90
C LYS A 57 18.04 -8.65 0.42
N PRO A 58 18.25 -8.85 -0.89
CA PRO A 58 18.85 -10.06 -1.42
C PRO A 58 20.17 -10.39 -0.72
N LEU A 59 20.44 -11.68 -0.51
CA LEU A 59 21.68 -12.12 0.12
C LEU A 59 22.89 -11.95 -0.82
N VAL A 60 22.66 -12.14 -2.12
CA VAL A 60 23.66 -12.02 -3.19
C VAL A 60 23.50 -10.69 -3.90
N GLY A 61 24.63 -10.05 -4.22
CA GLY A 61 24.69 -8.71 -4.80
C GLY A 61 24.94 -7.64 -3.74
N ASP A 62 25.40 -6.49 -4.20
CA ASP A 62 25.77 -5.35 -3.35
C ASP A 62 24.83 -4.14 -3.53
N GLY A 63 23.83 -4.26 -4.41
CA GLY A 63 22.90 -3.18 -4.75
C GLY A 63 23.49 -2.17 -5.75
N PRO A 64 22.87 -0.98 -5.90
CA PRO A 64 21.60 -0.60 -5.29
C PRO A 64 20.46 -1.51 -5.77
N PHE A 65 19.57 -1.91 -4.87
CA PHE A 65 18.47 -2.82 -5.19
C PHE A 65 17.20 -2.04 -5.57
N PRO A 66 16.47 -2.43 -6.62
CA PRO A 66 15.11 -1.94 -6.83
C PRO A 66 14.26 -2.26 -5.59
N LEU A 67 13.41 -1.31 -5.21
CA LEU A 67 12.66 -1.33 -3.95
C LEU A 67 11.21 -1.75 -4.20
N VAL A 68 10.68 -2.61 -3.33
CA VAL A 68 9.25 -2.84 -3.20
C VAL A 68 8.80 -2.42 -1.80
N LEU A 69 7.92 -1.42 -1.70
CA LEU A 69 7.25 -1.12 -0.44
C LEU A 69 6.07 -2.08 -0.26
N PHE A 70 6.20 -3.04 0.65
CA PHE A 70 5.15 -3.97 1.02
C PHE A 70 4.25 -3.37 2.10
N ASN A 71 2.95 -3.30 1.82
CA ASN A 71 1.96 -2.83 2.76
C ASN A 71 1.23 -4.05 3.35
N HIS A 72 1.36 -4.26 4.67
CA HIS A 72 0.68 -5.36 5.33
C HIS A 72 -0.85 -5.18 5.30
N SER A 73 -1.56 -6.29 5.30
CA SER A 73 -3.01 -6.33 5.38
C SER A 73 -3.50 -6.10 6.80
N HIS A 74 -4.79 -5.79 6.94
CA HIS A 74 -5.42 -5.63 8.26
C HIS A 74 -5.71 -6.99 8.90
N GLY A 75 -6.29 -7.93 8.13
CA GLY A 75 -6.52 -9.33 8.54
C GLY A 75 -7.36 -9.56 9.80
N GLY A 76 -7.98 -8.53 10.38
CA GLY A 76 -8.48 -8.54 11.76
C GLY A 76 -7.40 -8.82 12.83
N ASN A 77 -6.12 -8.88 12.46
CA ASN A 77 -5.03 -9.29 13.33
C ASN A 77 -4.08 -8.11 13.60
N TYR A 78 -4.45 -7.30 14.59
CA TYR A 78 -3.68 -6.15 15.03
C TYR A 78 -2.30 -6.49 15.59
N THR A 79 -1.95 -7.77 15.81
CA THR A 79 -0.62 -8.15 16.33
C THR A 79 0.39 -8.53 15.24
N ASN A 80 -0.05 -8.63 13.98
CA ASN A 80 0.80 -9.08 12.88
C ASN A 80 1.64 -7.92 12.33
N GLY A 81 0.98 -6.89 11.78
CA GLY A 81 1.66 -5.73 11.19
C GLY A 81 2.71 -6.14 10.17
N ARG A 82 3.89 -5.52 10.25
CA ARG A 82 5.07 -5.81 9.40
C ARG A 82 5.57 -7.25 9.47
N LYS A 83 5.19 -8.04 10.49
CA LYS A 83 5.55 -9.48 10.55
C LYS A 83 4.95 -10.26 9.39
N GLU A 84 3.88 -9.77 8.77
CA GLU A 84 3.28 -10.38 7.58
C GLU A 84 4.25 -10.44 6.39
N LEU A 85 5.19 -9.49 6.30
CA LEU A 85 6.25 -9.51 5.29
C LEU A 85 7.10 -10.78 5.40
N LEU A 86 7.39 -11.21 6.64
CA LEU A 86 8.26 -12.34 6.94
C LEU A 86 7.49 -13.66 7.01
N ASN A 87 6.23 -13.61 7.48
CA ASN A 87 5.38 -14.78 7.67
C ASN A 87 4.00 -14.53 7.04
N SER A 88 3.69 -15.27 5.97
CA SER A 88 2.39 -15.16 5.30
C SER A 88 1.23 -15.45 6.25
N SER A 89 0.26 -14.56 6.29
CA SER A 89 -1.06 -14.82 6.88
C SER A 89 -1.74 -16.02 6.18
N THR A 90 -2.74 -16.63 6.80
CA THR A 90 -3.39 -17.86 6.30
C THR A 90 -4.09 -17.70 4.95
N TYR A 91 -4.43 -16.48 4.57
CA TYR A 91 -5.02 -16.10 3.28
C TYR A 91 -3.99 -15.64 2.25
N LEU A 92 -2.69 -15.73 2.56
CA LEU A 92 -1.58 -15.40 1.66
C LEU A 92 -0.82 -16.66 1.25
N GLN A 93 -0.19 -16.61 0.07
CA GLN A 93 0.62 -17.74 -0.42
C GLN A 93 1.95 -17.84 0.34
N SER A 94 2.48 -19.06 0.38
CA SER A 94 3.86 -19.36 0.78
C SER A 94 4.71 -19.59 -0.47
N PRO A 95 6.02 -19.22 -0.48
CA PRO A 95 6.76 -18.58 0.60
C PRO A 95 6.35 -17.11 0.85
N SER A 96 6.85 -16.52 1.94
CA SER A 96 6.53 -15.13 2.32
C SER A 96 6.90 -14.11 1.26
N PHE A 97 6.33 -12.91 1.35
CA PHE A 97 6.67 -11.81 0.44
C PHE A 97 8.15 -11.45 0.54
N ALA A 98 8.73 -11.44 1.74
CA ALA A 98 10.17 -11.21 1.93
C ALA A 98 11.00 -12.20 1.11
N LYS A 99 10.77 -13.50 1.28
CA LYS A 99 11.53 -14.54 0.59
C LYS A 99 11.31 -14.49 -0.92
N THR A 100 10.08 -14.29 -1.35
CA THR A 100 9.71 -14.28 -2.77
C THR A 100 10.35 -13.09 -3.49
N LEU A 101 10.16 -11.87 -2.98
CA LEU A 101 10.63 -10.65 -3.63
C LEU A 101 12.16 -10.50 -3.56
N THR A 102 12.80 -10.91 -2.45
CA THR A 102 14.27 -10.92 -2.38
C THR A 102 14.88 -11.95 -3.32
N ALA A 103 14.23 -13.10 -3.54
CA ALA A 103 14.65 -14.07 -4.56
C ALA A 103 14.50 -13.54 -5.99
N MET A 104 13.60 -12.57 -6.20
CA MET A 104 13.48 -11.84 -7.48
C MET A 104 14.47 -10.67 -7.60
N GLY A 105 15.30 -10.41 -6.57
CA GLY A 105 16.33 -9.36 -6.60
C GLY A 105 15.90 -8.00 -6.03
N TYR A 106 14.74 -7.91 -5.39
CA TYR A 106 14.24 -6.67 -4.80
C TYR A 106 14.62 -6.51 -3.33
N ALA A 107 14.94 -5.28 -2.93
CA ALA A 107 14.83 -4.89 -1.53
C ALA A 107 13.35 -4.68 -1.19
N VAL A 108 12.92 -5.05 0.02
CA VAL A 108 11.53 -4.92 0.45
C VAL A 108 11.45 -4.27 1.82
N CYS A 109 10.69 -3.18 1.93
CA CYS A 109 10.44 -2.52 3.20
C CYS A 109 8.97 -2.69 3.59
N CYS A 110 8.71 -2.90 4.88
CA CYS A 110 7.37 -2.82 5.47
C CYS A 110 7.44 -2.09 6.82
N ILE A 111 6.53 -1.14 7.02
CA ILE A 111 6.33 -0.44 8.30
C ILE A 111 5.11 -1.02 9.03
N ASP A 112 5.11 -0.94 10.36
CA ASP A 112 3.88 -1.12 11.12
C ASP A 112 2.94 0.06 10.89
N MET A 113 1.72 -0.23 10.45
CA MET A 113 0.66 0.78 10.35
C MET A 113 0.16 1.16 11.75
N TRP A 114 -0.46 2.34 11.85
CA TRP A 114 -1.07 2.83 13.10
C TRP A 114 -1.99 1.78 13.74
N GLY A 115 -1.79 1.47 15.03
CA GLY A 115 -2.59 0.50 15.76
C GLY A 115 -2.18 -0.97 15.57
N PHE A 116 -1.13 -1.26 14.77
CA PHE A 116 -0.67 -2.62 14.49
C PHE A 116 0.67 -2.94 15.15
N ASN A 117 0.83 -4.21 15.53
CA ASN A 117 2.02 -4.83 16.09
C ASN A 117 2.65 -3.94 17.19
N GLU A 118 3.81 -3.35 16.94
CA GLU A 118 4.54 -2.55 17.93
C GLU A 118 3.99 -1.13 18.09
N ARG A 119 3.06 -0.71 17.22
CA ARG A 119 2.25 0.52 17.34
C ARG A 119 0.84 0.25 17.86
N GLY A 120 0.63 -0.94 18.45
CA GLY A 120 -0.61 -1.30 19.12
C GLY A 120 -0.79 -0.56 20.45
N GLY A 121 -1.89 -0.85 21.15
CA GLY A 121 -2.20 -0.32 22.49
C GLY A 121 -3.48 0.50 22.56
N LYS A 122 -3.89 1.13 21.45
CA LYS A 122 -5.22 1.72 21.27
C LYS A 122 -6.00 0.90 20.25
N ALA A 123 -7.30 0.77 20.46
CA ALA A 123 -8.17 0.18 19.44
C ALA A 123 -8.27 1.11 18.23
N GLU A 124 -8.44 0.58 17.02
CA GLU A 124 -8.61 1.40 15.81
C GLU A 124 -9.73 2.44 15.97
N SER A 125 -10.86 2.04 16.55
CA SER A 125 -11.97 2.97 16.78
C SER A 125 -11.63 4.12 17.73
N GLU A 126 -10.68 3.93 18.65
CA GLU A 126 -10.19 4.97 19.55
C GLU A 126 -9.25 5.91 18.81
N LEU A 127 -8.31 5.37 18.02
CA LEU A 127 -7.41 6.15 17.16
C LEU A 127 -8.20 7.06 16.21
N VAL A 128 -9.22 6.54 15.53
CA VAL A 128 -10.05 7.34 14.61
C VAL A 128 -10.79 8.44 15.35
N LYS A 129 -11.42 8.14 16.49
CA LYS A 129 -12.15 9.15 17.27
C LYS A 129 -11.22 10.26 17.76
N GLU A 130 -10.05 9.90 18.29
CA GLU A 130 -9.06 10.87 18.76
C GLU A 130 -8.56 11.79 17.64
N MET A 131 -8.22 11.20 16.48
CA MET A 131 -7.73 11.95 15.33
C MET A 131 -8.77 12.93 14.79
N LEU A 132 -10.04 12.50 14.70
CA LEU A 132 -11.12 13.38 14.24
C LEU A 132 -11.27 14.64 15.11
N TRP A 133 -10.95 14.58 16.42
CA TRP A 133 -11.11 15.73 17.33
C TRP A 133 -10.02 16.78 17.11
N THR A 134 -8.92 16.37 16.49
CA THR A 134 -7.73 17.21 16.26
C THR A 134 -7.51 17.50 14.77
N GLY A 135 -8.55 17.32 13.95
CA GLY A 135 -8.51 17.58 12.50
C GLY A 135 -7.75 16.53 11.68
N LYS A 136 -7.28 15.44 12.31
CA LYS A 136 -6.51 14.38 11.65
C LYS A 136 -7.43 13.29 11.10
N VAL A 137 -6.94 12.60 10.08
CA VAL A 137 -7.58 11.43 9.50
C VAL A 137 -6.60 10.26 9.56
N LEU A 138 -7.03 9.12 10.12
CA LEU A 138 -6.15 7.96 10.30
C LEU A 138 -5.54 7.48 8.98
N TRP A 139 -6.33 7.42 7.91
CA TRP A 139 -5.84 7.10 6.57
C TRP A 139 -4.74 8.05 6.11
N GLY A 140 -4.90 9.35 6.36
CA GLY A 140 -3.93 10.37 6.02
C GLY A 140 -2.60 10.18 6.75
N MET A 141 -2.65 9.86 8.04
CA MET A 141 -1.44 9.56 8.83
C MET A 141 -0.73 8.29 8.38
N MET A 142 -1.47 7.24 8.00
CA MET A 142 -0.89 6.01 7.43
C MET A 142 -0.20 6.27 6.08
N LEU A 143 -0.84 7.05 5.20
CA LEU A 143 -0.26 7.45 3.91
C LEU A 143 0.97 8.36 4.10
N TYR A 144 0.90 9.27 5.06
CA TYR A 144 2.02 10.14 5.42
C TYR A 144 3.24 9.33 5.87
N ASP A 145 3.06 8.37 6.78
CA ASP A 145 4.14 7.48 7.20
C ASP A 145 4.75 6.72 6.03
N SER A 146 3.92 6.21 5.11
CA SER A 146 4.40 5.48 3.92
C SER A 146 5.23 6.36 2.98
N ARG A 147 4.82 7.62 2.76
CA ARG A 147 5.59 8.60 1.97
C ARG A 147 6.90 8.99 2.64
N ARG A 148 6.90 9.18 3.96
CA ARG A 148 8.11 9.48 4.74
C ARG A 148 9.06 8.28 4.78
N ALA A 149 8.54 7.06 4.82
CA ALA A 149 9.36 5.86 4.68
C ALA A 149 10.07 5.83 3.32
N LEU A 150 9.40 6.24 2.23
CA LEU A 150 10.07 6.42 0.92
C LEU A 150 11.15 7.51 0.97
N ASP A 151 10.93 8.62 1.68
CA ASP A 151 11.97 9.67 1.83
C ASP A 151 13.25 9.11 2.47
N TYR A 152 13.11 8.27 3.49
CA TYR A 152 14.25 7.57 4.10
C TYR A 152 14.91 6.60 3.11
N LEU A 153 14.13 5.73 2.48
CA LEU A 153 14.64 4.66 1.63
C LEU A 153 15.33 5.19 0.38
N CYS A 154 14.83 6.28 -0.20
CA CYS A 154 15.44 6.93 -1.39
C CYS A 154 16.79 7.60 -1.07
N CYS A 155 17.10 7.85 0.19
CA CYS A 155 18.37 8.43 0.62
C CYS A 155 19.45 7.36 0.93
N ARG A 156 19.13 6.07 0.81
CA ARG A 156 20.09 4.99 1.09
C ARG A 156 20.88 4.61 -0.16
N ASP A 157 22.20 4.49 -0.02
CA ASP A 157 23.10 4.11 -1.13
C ASP A 157 22.87 2.66 -1.63
N ASP A 158 22.22 1.81 -0.84
CA ASP A 158 21.92 0.41 -1.18
C ASP A 158 20.53 0.22 -1.81
N ILE A 159 19.78 1.29 -2.06
CA ILE A 159 18.45 1.29 -2.67
C ILE A 159 18.47 2.09 -3.98
N ASP A 160 17.88 1.52 -5.03
CA ASP A 160 17.71 2.18 -6.32
C ASP A 160 16.42 3.01 -6.31
N ALA A 161 16.57 4.32 -6.04
CA ALA A 161 15.45 5.24 -5.91
C ALA A 161 14.68 5.48 -7.23
N GLU A 162 15.23 5.08 -8.38
CA GLU A 162 14.54 5.21 -9.67
C GLU A 162 13.62 4.02 -9.96
N ARG A 163 13.78 2.91 -9.24
CA ARG A 163 13.00 1.67 -9.42
C ARG A 163 12.28 1.30 -8.13
N ILE A 164 11.13 1.93 -7.92
CA ILE A 164 10.27 1.72 -6.74
C ILE A 164 8.93 1.13 -7.17
N GLY A 165 8.61 -0.04 -6.63
CA GLY A 165 7.28 -0.65 -6.69
C GLY A 165 6.58 -0.61 -5.34
N THR A 166 5.27 -0.86 -5.34
CA THR A 166 4.52 -1.12 -4.12
C THR A 166 3.52 -2.24 -4.32
N ILE A 167 3.35 -3.06 -3.29
CA ILE A 167 2.42 -4.19 -3.28
C ILE A 167 1.82 -4.37 -1.90
N GLY A 168 0.58 -4.86 -1.84
CA GLY A 168 -0.06 -5.25 -0.59
C GLY A 168 -1.39 -5.93 -0.81
N MET A 169 -1.92 -6.53 0.27
CA MET A 169 -3.23 -7.18 0.25
C MET A 169 -4.26 -6.43 1.10
N SER A 170 -5.51 -6.36 0.65
CA SER A 170 -6.65 -5.79 1.41
C SER A 170 -6.38 -4.32 1.75
N MET A 171 -6.33 -3.95 3.05
CA MET A 171 -5.80 -2.65 3.51
C MET A 171 -4.49 -2.27 2.80
N GLY A 172 -3.56 -3.21 2.69
CA GLY A 172 -2.29 -3.00 2.01
C GLY A 172 -2.43 -2.81 0.50
N GLY A 173 -3.44 -3.42 -0.12
CA GLY A 173 -3.78 -3.18 -1.52
C GLY A 173 -4.35 -1.78 -1.74
N LEU A 174 -5.24 -1.33 -0.85
CA LEU A 174 -5.70 0.07 -0.83
C LEU A 174 -4.53 1.02 -0.67
N MET A 175 -3.63 0.72 0.28
CA MET A 175 -2.46 1.53 0.56
C MET A 175 -1.49 1.61 -0.62
N ALA A 176 -1.31 0.51 -1.36
CA ALA A 176 -0.47 0.46 -2.56
C ALA A 176 -0.95 1.46 -3.64
N TRP A 177 -2.23 1.43 -4.03
CA TRP A 177 -2.71 2.35 -5.07
C TRP A 177 -2.93 3.77 -4.56
N TRP A 178 -3.29 3.98 -3.29
CA TRP A 178 -3.34 5.34 -2.73
C TRP A 178 -1.96 5.98 -2.67
N LEU A 179 -0.94 5.25 -2.22
CA LEU A 179 0.43 5.74 -2.19
C LEU A 179 0.90 6.11 -3.59
N ALA A 180 0.68 5.24 -4.58
CA ALA A 180 1.04 5.52 -5.95
C ALA A 180 0.31 6.75 -6.51
N ALA A 181 -0.96 6.95 -6.19
CA ALA A 181 -1.74 8.12 -6.61
C ALA A 181 -1.24 9.44 -5.99
N LEU A 182 -0.57 9.38 -4.84
CA LEU A 182 -0.07 10.55 -4.09
C LEU A 182 1.44 10.80 -4.28
N ASP A 183 2.18 9.79 -4.73
CA ASP A 183 3.65 9.83 -4.82
C ASP A 183 4.14 9.24 -6.15
N GLU A 184 4.68 10.11 -7.02
CA GLU A 184 5.16 9.76 -8.36
C GLU A 184 6.50 9.00 -8.36
N ARG A 185 7.15 8.85 -7.19
CA ARG A 185 8.32 7.98 -7.05
C ARG A 185 7.95 6.51 -7.25
N VAL A 186 6.74 6.10 -6.88
CA VAL A 186 6.24 4.75 -7.14
C VAL A 186 6.03 4.59 -8.65
N LYS A 187 6.81 3.70 -9.26
CA LYS A 187 6.81 3.41 -10.70
C LYS A 187 5.92 2.23 -11.07
N VAL A 188 5.75 1.25 -10.17
CA VAL A 188 4.93 0.05 -10.41
C VAL A 188 4.02 -0.21 -9.21
N THR A 189 2.74 -0.48 -9.46
CA THR A 189 1.75 -0.71 -8.40
C THR A 189 1.06 -2.05 -8.57
N VAL A 190 1.01 -2.84 -7.51
CA VAL A 190 0.22 -4.08 -7.47
C VAL A 190 -0.71 -4.04 -6.27
N ASP A 191 -2.01 -4.24 -6.47
CA ASP A 191 -2.95 -4.43 -5.37
C ASP A 191 -3.58 -5.83 -5.42
N ILE A 192 -3.60 -6.52 -4.27
CA ILE A 192 -4.26 -7.82 -4.10
C ILE A 192 -5.50 -7.61 -3.23
N CYS A 193 -6.68 -7.91 -3.77
CA CYS A 193 -7.96 -7.72 -3.10
C CYS A 193 -8.11 -6.30 -2.53
N GLY A 194 -7.62 -5.29 -3.26
CA GLY A 194 -7.64 -3.87 -2.85
C GLY A 194 -8.50 -2.96 -3.74
N GLN A 195 -9.10 -3.51 -4.79
CA GLN A 195 -9.89 -2.77 -5.78
C GLN A 195 -11.31 -2.49 -5.29
N VAL A 196 -11.43 -1.47 -4.46
CA VAL A 196 -12.67 -1.10 -3.77
C VAL A 196 -13.17 0.23 -4.32
N ASP A 197 -14.43 0.27 -4.75
CA ASP A 197 -15.12 1.52 -5.06
C ASP A 197 -16.04 1.95 -3.91
N ALA A 198 -15.79 3.15 -3.36
CA ALA A 198 -16.51 3.66 -2.20
C ALA A 198 -18.00 3.91 -2.45
N GLN A 199 -18.41 4.35 -3.65
CA GLN A 199 -19.84 4.55 -3.96
C GLN A 199 -20.56 3.20 -4.02
N THR A 200 -19.94 2.20 -4.65
CA THR A 200 -20.46 0.83 -4.69
C THR A 200 -20.65 0.25 -3.28
N LEU A 201 -19.72 0.51 -2.35
CA LEU A 201 -19.89 0.08 -0.96
C LEU A 201 -21.11 0.72 -0.29
N ILE A 202 -21.36 2.01 -0.51
CA ILE A 202 -22.54 2.71 0.02
C ILE A 202 -23.81 2.04 -0.52
N ASP A 203 -23.89 1.88 -1.84
CA ASP A 203 -25.06 1.35 -2.53
C ASP A 203 -25.36 -0.11 -2.11
N LYS A 204 -24.31 -0.88 -1.83
CA LYS A 204 -24.39 -2.28 -1.36
C LYS A 204 -24.51 -2.42 0.16
N ARG A 205 -24.50 -1.30 0.92
CA ARG A 205 -24.44 -1.29 2.39
C ARG A 205 -23.26 -2.11 2.95
N GLY A 206 -22.12 -2.09 2.25
CA GLY A 206 -20.91 -2.85 2.54
C GLY A 206 -19.87 -2.11 3.39
N LEU A 207 -20.21 -0.97 4.00
CA LEU A 207 -19.24 -0.13 4.70
C LEU A 207 -18.56 -0.85 5.88
N ASP A 208 -19.31 -1.68 6.62
CA ASP A 208 -18.78 -2.45 7.75
C ASP A 208 -17.88 -3.64 7.33
N HIS A 209 -17.69 -3.87 6.03
CA HIS A 209 -16.67 -4.83 5.55
C HIS A 209 -15.24 -4.27 5.64
N HIS A 210 -15.09 -2.98 5.91
CA HIS A 210 -13.78 -2.32 6.05
C HIS A 210 -13.66 -1.61 7.39
N GLY A 211 -12.43 -1.58 7.91
CA GLY A 211 -12.13 -0.86 9.14
C GLY A 211 -12.26 0.65 8.98
N PHE A 212 -12.39 1.34 10.10
CA PHE A 212 -12.52 2.79 10.19
C PHE A 212 -11.33 3.51 9.56
N TYR A 213 -10.16 2.85 9.51
CA TYR A 213 -8.91 3.39 9.00
C TYR A 213 -8.98 3.98 7.59
N SER A 214 -9.86 3.48 6.71
CA SER A 214 -9.91 3.87 5.29
C SER A 214 -10.88 5.03 4.99
N TYR A 215 -11.62 5.49 5.99
CA TYR A 215 -12.69 6.48 5.79
C TYR A 215 -12.17 7.91 5.91
N VAL A 216 -12.23 8.63 4.79
CA VAL A 216 -11.79 10.03 4.66
C VAL A 216 -13.01 10.96 4.62
N PRO A 217 -13.22 11.83 5.63
CA PRO A 217 -14.37 12.73 5.67
C PRO A 217 -14.49 13.61 4.42
N GLY A 218 -15.66 13.61 3.79
CA GLY A 218 -15.95 14.47 2.63
C GLY A 218 -15.31 14.04 1.31
N LEU A 219 -14.60 12.91 1.25
CA LEU A 219 -13.90 12.47 0.04
C LEU A 219 -14.78 12.47 -1.21
N LEU A 220 -15.94 11.81 -1.13
CA LEU A 220 -16.89 11.65 -2.24
C LEU A 220 -17.57 12.96 -2.69
N LYS A 221 -17.37 14.08 -1.97
CA LYS A 221 -17.79 15.40 -2.44
C LYS A 221 -16.86 15.95 -3.53
N HIS A 222 -15.63 15.43 -3.61
CA HIS A 222 -14.57 16.00 -4.45
C HIS A 222 -13.95 14.98 -5.39
N TYR A 223 -13.81 13.73 -4.97
CA TYR A 223 -13.17 12.68 -5.74
C TYR A 223 -13.98 11.38 -5.71
N THR A 224 -14.12 10.76 -6.88
CA THR A 224 -14.48 9.35 -6.95
C THR A 224 -13.24 8.48 -6.75
N THR A 225 -13.44 7.21 -6.40
CA THR A 225 -12.35 6.22 -6.34
C THR A 225 -11.58 6.15 -7.66
N LEU A 226 -12.29 6.17 -8.79
CA LEU A 226 -11.70 6.13 -10.12
C LEU A 226 -10.80 7.35 -10.38
N GLU A 227 -11.24 8.55 -10.02
CA GLU A 227 -10.46 9.79 -10.21
C GLU A 227 -9.16 9.79 -9.42
N ILE A 228 -9.14 9.15 -8.24
CA ILE A 228 -7.91 8.99 -7.46
C ILE A 228 -6.97 8.01 -8.16
N GLN A 229 -7.48 6.85 -8.57
CA GLN A 229 -6.68 5.82 -9.24
C GLN A 229 -6.17 6.26 -10.62
N GLN A 230 -6.89 7.14 -11.32
CA GLN A 230 -6.47 7.75 -12.59
C GLN A 230 -5.20 8.61 -12.46
N ARG A 231 -4.85 9.09 -11.26
CA ARG A 231 -3.55 9.78 -11.02
C ARG A 231 -2.33 8.87 -11.19
N ILE A 232 -2.53 7.56 -11.26
CA ILE A 232 -1.45 6.60 -11.47
C ILE A 232 -1.10 6.53 -12.96
N VAL A 233 -2.04 6.80 -13.85
CA VAL A 233 -1.84 6.78 -15.31
C VAL A 233 -0.69 7.72 -15.70
N PRO A 234 0.29 7.31 -16.53
CA PRO A 234 0.35 6.05 -17.28
C PRO A 234 1.24 4.96 -16.64
N ARG A 235 1.57 5.05 -15.34
CA ARG A 235 2.51 4.12 -14.67
C ARG A 235 1.96 2.69 -14.60
N PRO A 236 2.78 1.64 -14.79
CA PRO A 236 2.33 0.25 -14.69
C PRO A 236 1.57 -0.07 -13.40
N ARG A 237 0.36 -0.60 -13.55
CA ARG A 237 -0.49 -1.04 -12.45
C ARG A 237 -1.22 -2.36 -12.74
N MET A 238 -1.18 -3.26 -11.76
CA MET A 238 -1.96 -4.49 -11.74
C MET A 238 -2.88 -4.55 -10.52
N SER A 239 -4.12 -4.99 -10.73
CA SER A 239 -5.09 -5.27 -9.67
C SER A 239 -5.57 -6.73 -9.76
N LEU A 240 -5.61 -7.40 -8.61
CA LEU A 240 -5.86 -8.84 -8.50
C LEU A 240 -6.98 -9.10 -7.49
N ASN A 241 -8.16 -9.52 -7.93
CA ASN A 241 -9.32 -9.75 -7.05
C ASN A 241 -9.87 -11.17 -7.15
N GLY A 242 -10.33 -11.72 -6.03
CA GLY A 242 -11.06 -12.99 -6.02
C GLY A 242 -12.48 -12.77 -6.50
N ARG A 243 -12.99 -13.64 -7.38
CA ARG A 243 -14.35 -13.54 -7.93
C ARG A 243 -15.45 -13.56 -6.88
N SER A 244 -15.21 -14.22 -5.75
CA SER A 244 -16.13 -14.32 -4.61
C SER A 244 -15.75 -13.39 -3.46
N ASP A 245 -14.84 -12.44 -3.68
CA ASP A 245 -14.47 -11.46 -2.66
C ASP A 245 -15.63 -10.48 -2.40
N ARG A 246 -16.23 -10.58 -1.20
CA ARG A 246 -17.33 -9.70 -0.79
C ARG A 246 -16.87 -8.35 -0.25
N MET A 247 -15.57 -8.20 0.03
CA MET A 247 -14.97 -6.94 0.44
C MET A 247 -14.70 -6.03 -0.76
N CYS A 248 -14.49 -6.61 -1.95
CA CYS A 248 -14.38 -5.88 -3.21
C CYS A 248 -15.56 -6.24 -4.14
N PRO A 249 -16.74 -5.61 -4.01
CA PRO A 249 -17.90 -5.98 -4.80
C PRO A 249 -17.61 -5.96 -6.30
N ALA A 250 -18.03 -7.02 -7.00
CA ALA A 250 -17.71 -7.21 -8.42
C ALA A 250 -18.22 -6.07 -9.32
N GLU A 251 -19.30 -5.38 -8.96
CA GLU A 251 -19.73 -4.18 -9.67
C GLU A 251 -18.69 -3.05 -9.61
N GLY A 252 -18.13 -2.80 -8.44
CA GLY A 252 -17.13 -1.76 -8.22
C GLY A 252 -15.82 -2.10 -8.91
N VAL A 253 -15.39 -3.36 -8.84
CA VAL A 253 -14.21 -3.85 -9.57
C VAL A 253 -14.36 -3.63 -11.08
N ARG A 254 -15.51 -3.99 -11.66
CA ARG A 254 -15.78 -3.78 -13.10
C ARG A 254 -15.82 -2.29 -13.47
N LEU A 255 -16.48 -1.46 -12.67
CA LEU A 255 -16.57 -0.02 -12.89
C LEU A 255 -15.17 0.62 -12.94
N LEU A 256 -14.31 0.25 -11.99
CA LEU A 256 -12.94 0.74 -11.94
C LEU A 256 -12.11 0.23 -13.12
N ASP A 257 -12.25 -1.04 -13.48
CA ASP A 257 -11.54 -1.65 -14.60
C ASP A 257 -11.88 -0.99 -15.95
N GLU A 258 -13.17 -0.79 -16.23
CA GLU A 258 -13.62 -0.10 -17.44
C GLU A 258 -13.08 1.33 -17.52
N GLY A 259 -13.17 2.08 -16.40
CA GLY A 259 -12.71 3.46 -16.33
C GLY A 259 -11.19 3.60 -16.43
N LEU A 260 -10.43 2.67 -15.87
CA LEU A 260 -8.97 2.66 -15.94
C LEU A 260 -8.50 2.20 -17.32
N SER A 261 -9.08 1.13 -17.88
CA SER A 261 -8.77 0.68 -19.24
C SER A 261 -8.90 1.83 -20.24
N ALA A 262 -10.01 2.56 -20.21
CA ALA A 262 -10.21 3.74 -21.05
C ALA A 262 -9.16 4.86 -20.79
N ALA A 263 -8.78 5.09 -19.54
CA ALA A 263 -7.77 6.10 -19.20
C ALA A 263 -6.36 5.74 -19.69
N TYR A 264 -5.96 4.47 -19.56
CA TYR A 264 -4.67 3.99 -20.05
C TYR A 264 -4.63 3.93 -21.59
N GLU A 265 -5.74 3.56 -22.25
CA GLU A 265 -5.90 3.66 -23.70
C GLU A 265 -5.73 5.11 -24.17
N ALA A 266 -6.41 6.07 -23.53
CA ALA A 266 -6.31 7.48 -23.86
C ALA A 266 -4.89 8.05 -23.64
N ALA A 267 -4.14 7.51 -22.68
CA ALA A 267 -2.75 7.85 -22.44
C ALA A 267 -1.75 7.15 -23.39
N GLY A 268 -2.24 6.30 -24.31
CA GLY A 268 -1.41 5.55 -25.25
C GLY A 268 -0.56 4.46 -24.59
N LYS A 269 -0.98 3.99 -23.41
CA LYS A 269 -0.30 2.97 -22.60
C LYS A 269 -1.25 1.87 -22.09
N PRO A 270 -2.11 1.27 -22.96
CA PRO A 270 -3.05 0.24 -22.53
C PRO A 270 -2.36 -0.98 -21.89
N GLU A 271 -1.12 -1.29 -22.28
CA GLU A 271 -0.33 -2.40 -21.76
C GLU A 271 0.04 -2.26 -20.27
N ASN A 272 -0.01 -1.04 -19.74
CA ASN A 272 0.36 -0.72 -18.37
C ASN A 272 -0.79 -0.94 -17.37
N TRP A 273 -2.01 -1.27 -17.80
CA TRP A 273 -3.11 -1.65 -16.92
C TRP A 273 -3.45 -3.14 -17.04
N ARG A 274 -3.51 -3.84 -15.91
CA ARG A 274 -3.95 -5.24 -15.86
C ARG A 274 -4.90 -5.47 -14.69
N ASN A 275 -6.15 -5.81 -14.98
CA ASN A 275 -7.09 -6.32 -13.98
C ASN A 275 -7.21 -7.85 -14.10
N VAL A 276 -7.13 -8.57 -12.98
CA VAL A 276 -7.29 -10.03 -12.93
C VAL A 276 -8.36 -10.39 -11.91
N THR A 277 -9.43 -11.04 -12.38
CA THR A 277 -10.44 -11.66 -11.52
C THR A 277 -10.18 -13.16 -11.41
N ALA A 278 -9.43 -13.56 -10.38
CA ALA A 278 -9.05 -14.94 -10.14
C ALA A 278 -10.15 -15.74 -9.42
N THR A 279 -9.94 -17.05 -9.30
CA THR A 279 -10.78 -17.90 -8.43
C THR A 279 -10.60 -17.53 -6.94
N GLY A 280 -11.55 -17.93 -6.08
CA GLY A 280 -11.47 -17.70 -4.64
C GLY A 280 -12.18 -16.44 -4.13
N GLY A 281 -12.03 -16.19 -2.82
CA GLY A 281 -12.61 -15.06 -2.11
C GLY A 281 -11.56 -14.00 -1.78
N HIS A 282 -11.62 -13.44 -0.56
CA HIS A 282 -10.67 -12.43 -0.08
C HIS A 282 -9.34 -13.08 0.36
N MET A 283 -8.53 -13.50 -0.62
CA MET A 283 -7.26 -14.19 -0.41
C MET A 283 -6.34 -14.04 -1.63
N GLU A 284 -5.04 -14.22 -1.43
CA GLU A 284 -4.11 -14.40 -2.53
C GLU A 284 -4.15 -15.86 -3.00
N THR A 285 -4.41 -16.08 -4.29
CA THR A 285 -4.29 -17.41 -4.91
C THR A 285 -2.93 -17.61 -5.57
N LEU A 286 -2.59 -18.85 -5.90
CA LEU A 286 -1.37 -19.15 -6.66
C LEU A 286 -1.37 -18.47 -8.04
N GLU A 287 -2.53 -18.37 -8.68
CA GLU A 287 -2.72 -17.64 -9.95
C GLU A 287 -2.33 -16.17 -9.79
N MET A 288 -2.84 -15.51 -8.75
CA MET A 288 -2.48 -14.12 -8.42
C MET A 288 -0.98 -13.98 -8.14
N ARG A 289 -0.39 -14.92 -7.38
CA ARG A 289 1.04 -14.94 -7.03
C ARG A 289 1.92 -14.95 -8.28
N VAL A 290 1.62 -15.84 -9.22
CA VAL A 290 2.36 -15.93 -10.49
C VAL A 290 2.17 -14.66 -11.33
N ALA A 291 0.95 -14.12 -11.37
CA ALA A 291 0.63 -12.93 -12.16
C ALA A 291 1.41 -11.70 -11.69
N TRP A 292 1.43 -11.39 -10.39
CA TRP A 292 2.19 -10.22 -9.92
C TRP A 292 3.69 -10.42 -10.03
N GLN A 293 4.21 -11.64 -9.88
CA GLN A 293 5.64 -11.90 -10.04
C GLN A 293 6.09 -11.56 -11.47
N ALA A 294 5.34 -12.04 -12.46
CA ALA A 294 5.61 -11.72 -13.86
C ALA A 294 5.49 -10.21 -14.13
N PHE A 295 4.48 -9.56 -13.55
CA PHE A 295 4.27 -8.12 -13.72
C PHE A 295 5.40 -7.27 -13.13
N LEU A 296 5.86 -7.59 -11.91
CA LEU A 296 6.99 -6.88 -11.31
C LEU A 296 8.27 -7.09 -12.13
N ALA A 297 8.57 -8.33 -12.54
CA ALA A 297 9.75 -8.62 -13.34
C ALA A 297 9.77 -7.91 -14.71
N GLU A 298 8.59 -7.62 -15.27
CA GLU A 298 8.44 -6.90 -16.53
C GLU A 298 8.64 -5.38 -16.37
N HIS A 299 8.23 -4.81 -15.23
CA HIS A 299 8.08 -3.36 -15.08
C HIS A 299 9.02 -2.70 -14.04
N LEU A 300 9.69 -3.47 -13.18
CA LEU A 300 10.53 -2.98 -12.07
C LEU A 300 11.92 -3.62 -12.03
#